data_AF-A0A9D2L5T2-F1
#
_entry.id   AF-A0A9D2L5T2-F1
#
_cell.length_a   1.000
_cell.length_b   1.000
_cell.length_c   1.000
_cell.angle_alpha   90.00
_cell.angle_beta   90.00
_cell.angle_gamma   90.00
#
_symmetry.space_group_name_H-M   'P 1'
#
loop_
_entity.id
_entity.type
_entity.pdbx_description
1 polymer ?
#
loop_
_entity_poly.entity_id
_entity_poly.type
_entity_poly.pdbx_seq_one_letter_code
_entity_poly.pdbx_strand_id
1 'polypeptide(L)' 'MLDLKFVRENPEIVKQNIRNKFQDAKLPLVDEVIELDAKSRATQKEADDLRASRNKLSKEIGKLMGQGKKE' A
#
# COMPACT_ATOMS: atom_id res chain seq x y z
N MET A 1 3.25 -17.93 9.94
CA MET A 1 2.70 -16.72 9.32
C MET A 1 2.64 -16.98 7.81
N LEU A 2 1.51 -16.72 7.15
CA LEU A 2 1.37 -16.94 5.71
C LEU A 2 1.92 -15.72 4.96
N ASP A 3 2.60 -15.94 3.83
CA ASP A 3 3.12 -14.85 3.01
C ASP A 3 1.96 -14.10 2.31
N LEU A 4 1.89 -12.79 2.52
CA LEU A 4 0.86 -11.93 1.92
C LEU A 4 0.97 -11.91 0.39
N LYS A 5 2.19 -12.04 -0.15
CA LYS A 5 2.39 -12.16 -1.60
C LYS A 5 1.72 -13.42 -2.14
N PHE A 6 1.87 -14.54 -1.43
CA PHE A 6 1.23 -15.80 -1.80
C PHE A 6 -0.30 -15.72 -1.75
N VAL A 7 -0.88 -15.06 -0.74
CA VAL A 7 -2.33 -14.83 -0.64
C VAL A 7 -2.85 -14.02 -1.83
N ARG A 8 -2.08 -13.02 -2.27
CA ARG A 8 -2.43 -12.17 -3.40
C ARG A 8 -2.34 -12.88 -4.75
N GLU A 9 -1.29 -13.68 -4.94
CA GLU A 9 -1.05 -14.40 -6.20
C GLU A 9 -1.91 -15.65 -6.35
N ASN A 10 -2.24 -16.31 -5.22
CA ASN A 10 -2.95 -17.59 -5.22
C ASN A 10 -4.15 -17.62 -4.23
N PRO A 11 -5.10 -16.67 -4.33
CA PRO A 11 -6.22 -16.58 -3.38
C PRO A 11 -7.08 -17.85 -3.35
N GLU A 12 -7.30 -18.48 -4.51
CA GLU A 12 -8.10 -19.70 -4.62
C GLU A 12 -7.45 -20.91 -3.94
N ILE A 13 -6.11 -21.02 -3.99
CA ILE A 13 -5.38 -22.09 -3.29
C ILE A 13 -5.51 -21.91 -1.77
N VAL A 14 -5.50 -20.66 -1.30
CA VAL A 14 -5.68 -20.35 0.12
C VAL A 14 -7.11 -20.66 0.56
N LYS A 15 -8.11 -20.24 -0.21
CA LYS A 15 -9.53 -20.56 0.04
C LYS A 15 -9.79 -22.07 0.04
N GLN A 16 -9.24 -22.80 -0.93
CA GLN A 16 -9.40 -24.25 -0.99
C GLN A 16 -8.75 -24.94 0.22
N ASN A 17 -7.58 -24.48 0.67
CA ASN A 17 -6.95 -25.00 1.89
C ASN A 17 -7.78 -24.73 3.16
N ILE A 18 -8.44 -23.58 3.23
CA ILE A 18 -9.36 -23.23 4.34
C ILE A 18 -10.57 -24.17 4.34
N ARG A 19 -11.16 -24.47 3.17
CA ARG A 19 -12.24 -25.46 3.03
C ARG A 19 -11.79 -26.86 3.43
N ASN A 20 -10.61 -27.29 2.97
CA ASN A 20 -10.04 -28.60 3.33
C ASN A 20 -9.79 -28.75 4.85
N LYS A 21 -9.68 -27.63 5.57
CA LYS A 21 -9.52 -27.56 7.02
C LYS A 21 -10.84 -27.32 7.77
N PHE A 22 -11.98 -27.30 7.07
CA PHE A 22 -13.30 -27.04 7.64
C PHE A 22 -13.40 -25.68 8.36
N GLN A 23 -12.69 -24.67 7.85
CA GLN A 23 -12.64 -23.33 8.43
C GLN A 23 -13.41 -22.30 7.58
N ASP A 24 -14.58 -22.66 7.08
CA ASP A 24 -15.34 -21.85 6.10
C ASP A 24 -15.63 -20.42 6.59
N ALA A 25 -15.78 -20.22 7.91
CA ALA A 25 -15.91 -18.91 8.52
C ALA A 25 -14.74 -17.94 8.20
N LYS A 26 -13.58 -18.47 7.80
CA LYS A 26 -12.39 -17.69 7.44
C LYS A 26 -12.27 -17.40 5.94
N LEU A 27 -13.14 -17.97 5.09
CA LEU A 27 -13.11 -17.69 3.65
C LEU A 27 -13.24 -16.19 3.33
N PRO A 28 -14.13 -15.42 3.99
CA PRO A 28 -14.24 -13.99 3.73
C PRO A 28 -12.96 -13.21 4.10
N LEU A 29 -12.18 -13.71 5.07
CA LEU A 29 -10.95 -13.05 5.51
C LEU A 29 -9.87 -13.01 4.41
N VAL A 30 -9.89 -13.97 3.48
CA VAL A 30 -8.95 -13.96 2.35
C VAL A 30 -9.20 -12.74 1.47
N ASP A 31 -10.47 -12.48 1.15
CA ASP A 31 -10.87 -11.35 0.32
C ASP A 31 -10.64 -10.02 1.05
N GLU A 32 -11.01 -9.95 2.33
CA GLU A 32 -10.79 -8.76 3.16
C GLU A 32 -9.30 -8.37 3.26
N VAL A 33 -8.41 -9.35 3.46
CA VAL A 33 -6.96 -9.10 3.53
C VAL A 33 -6.42 -8.58 2.20
N ILE A 34 -6.91 -9.08 1.07
CA ILE A 34 -6.50 -8.61 -0.27
C ILE A 34 -6.95 -7.16 -0.50
N GLU A 35 -8.17 -6.81 -0.09
CA GLU A 35 -8.66 -5.44 -0.16
C GLU A 35 -7.86 -4.48 0.74
N LEU A 36 -7.57 -4.88 1.98
CA LEU A 36 -6.78 -4.09 2.91
C LEU A 36 -5.34 -3.91 2.42
N ASP A 37 -4.73 -4.95 1.83
CA ASP A 37 -3.43 -4.87 1.19
C ASP A 37 -3.43 -3.86 0.02
N ALA A 38 -4.46 -3.89 -0.82
CA ALA A 38 -4.61 -2.95 -1.93
C ALA A 38 -4.71 -1.50 -1.42
N LYS A 39 -5.54 -1.26 -0.39
CA LYS A 39 -5.65 0.05 0.26
C LYS A 39 -4.33 0.50 0.87
N SER A 40 -3.66 -0.38 1.61
CA SER A 40 -2.36 -0.09 2.23
C SER A 40 -1.31 0.33 1.20
N ARG A 41 -1.19 -0.40 0.10
CA ARG A 41 -0.24 -0.06 -0.99
C ARG A 41 -0.59 1.27 -1.67
N ALA A 42 -1.88 1.54 -1.89
CA ALA A 42 -2.32 2.81 -2.47
C ALA A 42 -1.97 3.99 -1.55
N THR A 43 -2.32 3.91 -0.26
CA THR A 43 -2.03 4.96 0.72
C THR A 43 -0.53 5.16 0.92
N GLN A 44 0.26 4.09 0.94
CA GLN A 44 1.72 4.21 1.02
C GLN A 44 2.29 4.97 -0.18
N LYS A 45 1.83 4.63 -1.39
CA LYS A 45 2.24 5.33 -2.62
C LYS A 45 1.88 6.81 -2.57
N GLU A 46 0.65 7.14 -2.20
CA GLU A 46 0.21 8.53 -2.06
C GLU A 46 1.05 9.31 -1.04
N ALA A 47 1.35 8.69 0.10
CA ALA A 47 2.20 9.31 1.12
C ALA A 47 3.62 9.58 0.60
N ASP A 48 4.19 8.66 -0.17
CA ASP A 48 5.53 8.82 -0.74
C ASP A 48 5.55 9.87 -1.86
N ASP A 49 4.52 9.93 -2.70
CA ASP A 49 4.34 10.97 -3.73
C ASP A 49 4.20 12.36 -3.10
N LEU A 50 3.46 12.48 -1.98
CA LEU A 50 3.33 13.72 -1.21
C LEU A 50 4.66 14.14 -0.58
N ARG A 51 5.42 13.20 0.01
CA ARG A 51 6.75 13.47 0.56
C ARG A 51 7.72 13.94 -0.53
N ALA A 52 7.71 13.30 -1.69
CA ALA A 52 8.52 13.69 -2.83
C ALA A 52 8.17 15.10 -3.32
N SER A 53 6.88 15.39 -3.46
CA SER A 53 6.36 16.69 -3.87
C SER A 53 6.75 17.80 -2.90
N ARG A 54 6.58 17.57 -1.59
CA ARG A 54 7.03 18.49 -0.53
C ARG A 54 8.53 18.74 -0.62
N ASN A 55 9.35 17.70 -0.75
CA ASN A 55 10.80 17.85 -0.82
C ASN A 55 11.24 18.64 -2.08
N LYS A 56 10.54 18.44 -3.20
CA LYS A 56 10.78 19.21 -4.43
C LYS A 56 10.43 20.69 -4.23
N LEU A 57 9.26 20.98 -3.67
CA LEU A 57 8.82 22.34 -3.35
C LEU A 57 9.80 23.04 -2.38
N SER A 58 10.22 22.37 -1.31
CA SER A 58 11.20 22.93 -0.37
C SER A 58 12.54 23.28 -1.06
N LYS A 59 13.00 22.45 -1.99
CA LYS A 59 14.21 22.74 -2.78
C LYS A 59 14.01 23.92 -3.73
N GLU A 60 12.84 24.03 -4.36
CA GLU A 60 12.49 25.16 -5.23
C GLU A 60 12.44 26.47 -4.44
N ILE A 61 11.82 26.47 -3.26
CA ILE A 61 11.79 27.62 -2.34
C ILE A 61 13.21 28.03 -1.93
N GLY A 62 14.05 27.07 -1.53
CA GLY A 62 15.45 27.34 -1.18
C GLY A 62 16.24 27.98 -2.33
N LYS A 63 16.00 27.54 -3.57
CA LYS A 63 16.61 28.16 -4.77
C LYS A 63 16.10 29.58 -5.01
N LEU A 64 14.80 29.84 -4.88
CA LEU A 64 14.22 31.18 -5.05
C LEU A 64 14.73 32.16 -4.00
N MET A 65 14.80 31.73 -2.74
CA MET A 65 15.37 32.50 -1.64
C MET A 65 16.85 32.83 -1.86
N GLY A 66 17.64 31.86 -2.34
CA GLY A 66 19.05 32.06 -2.70
C GLY A 66 19.25 32.99 -3.90
N GLN A 67 18.27 33.09 -4.80
CA GLN A 67 18.27 34.04 -5.93
C GLN A 67 17.77 35.44 -5.54
N GLY A 68 17.45 35.69 -4.26
CA GLY A 68 16.97 36.99 -3.78
C GLY A 68 15.56 37.35 -4.25
N LYS A 69 14.84 36.43 -4.90
CA LYS A 69 13.43 36.59 -5.28
C LYS A 69 12.57 36.37 -4.03
N LYS A 70 12.39 37.45 -3.26
CA LYS A 70 11.58 37.51 -2.03
C LYS A 70 10.13 37.95 -2.27
N GLU A 71 9.71 38.06 -3.52
CA GLU A 71 8.32 38.31 -3.91
C GLU A 71 7.64 37.01 -4.35
#